data_AF-A0A1G2V6S2-F1
#
_entry.id   AF-A0A1G2V6S2-F1
#
_cell.length_a   1.000
_cell.length_b   1.000
_cell.length_c   1.000
_cell.angle_alpha   90.00
_cell.angle_beta   90.00
_cell.angle_gamma   90.00
#
_symmetry.space_group_name_H-M   'P 1'
#
loop_
_entity.id
_entity.type
_entity.pdbx_description
1 polymer ?
#
loop_
_entity_poly.entity_id
_entity_poly.type
_entity_poly.pdbx_seq_one_letter_code
_entity_poly.pdbx_strand_id
1 'polypeptide(L)'
;MEITNKTEWGLTKREASLFKKIAKTVLGGNFELSLVICGDSLVKHNVLAYPLSKSEGEIFLNPSRKGDYNLNYLFLHACVHLKDFGHGPKMESVESKFLRKLKLTKN
;
A
#
# COMPACT_ATOMS: atom_id res chain seq x y z
N MET A 1 -8.91 8.62 -0.82
CA MET A 1 -7.45 8.37 -0.83
C MET A 1 -6.73 9.61 -1.33
N GLU A 2 -5.93 10.19 -0.47
CA GLU A 2 -5.02 11.30 -0.76
C GLU A 2 -3.60 10.76 -0.95
N ILE A 3 -2.80 11.40 -1.80
CA ILE A 3 -1.40 11.03 -2.04
C ILE A 3 -0.54 12.26 -1.81
N THR A 4 0.40 12.15 -0.86
CA THR A 4 1.41 13.16 -0.57
C THR A 4 2.78 12.64 -1.00
N ASN A 5 3.49 13.41 -1.81
CA ASN A 5 4.86 13.07 -2.21
C ASN A 5 5.88 13.90 -1.41
N LYS A 6 6.80 13.22 -0.73
CA LYS A 6 7.91 13.81 0.03
C LYS A 6 9.27 13.51 -0.58
N THR A 7 9.31 12.99 -1.82
CA THR A 7 10.54 12.77 -2.59
C THR A 7 10.58 13.65 -3.83
N GLU A 8 11.78 13.90 -4.37
CA GLU A 8 11.97 14.69 -5.60
C GLU A 8 11.27 14.08 -6.82
N TRP A 9 11.12 12.75 -6.80
CA TRP A 9 10.39 11.97 -7.80
C TRP A 9 9.05 11.54 -7.20
N GLY A 10 8.00 11.42 -8.01
CA GLY A 10 6.67 11.02 -7.55
C GLY A 10 6.11 9.83 -8.30
N LEU A 11 4.96 9.34 -7.84
CA LEU A 11 4.20 8.33 -8.59
C LEU A 11 3.79 8.90 -9.95
N THR A 12 3.90 8.06 -10.97
CA THR A 12 3.26 8.34 -12.26
C THR A 12 1.73 8.38 -12.09
N LYS A 13 1.03 9.06 -13.00
CA LYS A 13 -0.45 9.07 -13.02
C LYS A 13 -1.03 7.65 -13.07
N ARG A 14 -0.35 6.73 -13.75
CA ARG A 14 -0.75 5.32 -13.87
C ARG A 14 -0.65 4.59 -12.52
N GLU A 15 0.46 4.76 -11.81
CA GLU A 15 0.64 4.18 -10.48
C GLU A 15 -0.37 4.74 -9.48
N ALA A 16 -0.55 6.07 -9.46
CA ALA A 16 -1.55 6.71 -8.59
C ALA A 16 -2.97 6.18 -8.85
N SER A 17 -3.36 6.00 -10.12
CA SER A 17 -4.65 5.41 -10.49
C SER A 17 -4.76 3.94 -10.06
N LEU A 18 -3.69 3.17 -10.25
CA LEU A 18 -3.64 1.77 -9.82
C LEU A 18 -3.74 1.64 -8.30
N PHE A 19 -3.05 2.50 -7.54
CA PHE A 19 -3.12 2.51 -6.08
C PHE A 19 -4.53 2.86 -5.58
N LYS A 20 -5.19 3.87 -6.20
CA LYS A 20 -6.60 4.16 -5.90
C LYS A 20 -7.50 2.94 -6.15
N LYS A 21 -7.25 2.20 -7.25
CA LYS A 21 -7.97 0.96 -7.55
C LYS A 21 -7.70 -0.14 -6.51
N ILE A 22 -6.44 -0.32 -6.10
CA ILE A 22 -6.05 -1.28 -5.05
C ILE A 22 -6.77 -0.92 -3.75
N ALA A 23 -6.64 0.32 -3.27
CA ALA A 23 -7.24 0.79 -2.02
C ALA A 23 -8.76 0.58 -2.02
N LYS A 24 -9.47 0.99 -3.09
CA LYS A 24 -10.91 0.76 -3.23
C LYS A 24 -11.29 -0.72 -3.23
N THR A 25 -10.47 -1.57 -3.85
CA THR A 25 -10.73 -3.02 -3.95
C THR A 25 -10.48 -3.75 -2.64
N VAL A 26 -9.43 -3.35 -1.92
CA VAL A 26 -9.06 -3.94 -0.65
C VAL A 26 -9.92 -3.31 0.44
N LEU A 27 -9.73 -2.04 0.77
CA LEU A 27 -10.32 -1.36 1.93
C LEU A 27 -11.80 -0.99 1.77
N GLY A 28 -12.25 -0.77 0.53
CA GLY A 28 -13.61 -0.33 0.23
C GLY A 28 -13.68 1.13 -0.21
N GLY A 29 -14.82 1.54 -0.78
CA GLY A 29 -14.99 2.87 -1.37
C GLY A 29 -15.08 4.02 -0.36
N ASN A 30 -15.48 3.73 0.87
CA ASN A 30 -15.69 4.72 1.94
C ASN A 30 -14.50 4.80 2.91
N PHE A 31 -13.42 4.07 2.66
CA PHE A 31 -12.23 4.10 3.52
C PHE A 31 -11.39 5.33 3.17
N GLU A 32 -11.10 6.16 4.18
CA GLU A 32 -10.22 7.31 4.03
C GLU A 32 -8.77 6.89 4.24
N LEU A 33 -7.95 7.11 3.22
CA LEU A 33 -6.57 6.66 3.20
C LEU A 33 -5.65 7.82 2.85
N SER A 34 -4.69 8.11 3.72
CA SER A 34 -3.51 8.91 3.40
C SER A 34 -2.39 8.00 2.92
N LEU A 35 -1.76 8.36 1.79
CA LEU A 35 -0.55 7.70 1.30
C LEU A 35 0.58 8.71 1.20
N VAL A 36 1.66 8.47 1.95
CA VAL A 36 2.88 9.28 1.92
C VAL A 36 3.98 8.51 1.18
N ILE A 37 4.43 9.05 0.06
CA ILE A 37 5.63 8.57 -0.64
C ILE A 37 6.83 9.27 -0.04
N CYS A 38 7.78 8.51 0.51
CA CYS A 38 8.89 9.05 1.29
C CYS A 38 10.21 8.32 0.98
N GLY A 39 11.31 8.90 1.45
CA GLY A 39 12.63 8.27 1.42
C GLY A 39 13.11 7.88 2.82
N ASP A 40 14.36 7.44 2.89
CA ASP A 40 15.01 6.94 4.10
C ASP A 40 15.11 7.95 5.25
N SER A 41 14.99 9.25 4.94
CA SER A 41 14.97 10.32 5.95
C SER A 41 13.72 10.27 6.84
N LEU A 42 12.62 9.71 6.33
CA LEU A 42 11.34 9.64 7.04
C LEU A 42 11.09 8.22 7.59
N VAL A 43 11.33 7.19 6.77
CA VAL A 43 11.04 5.80 7.12
C VAL A 43 12.16 4.89 6.62
N LYS A 44 12.79 4.13 7.53
CA LYS A 44 13.86 3.16 7.21
C LYS A 44 13.36 1.77 6.78
N HIS A 45 12.03 1.60 6.68
CA HIS A 45 11.37 0.38 6.23
C HIS A 45 10.77 0.55 4.83
N ASN A 46 10.45 -0.55 4.15
CA ASN A 46 9.88 -0.53 2.80
C ASN A 46 8.47 0.06 2.79
N VAL A 47 7.67 -0.30 3.79
CA VAL A 47 6.30 0.18 3.96
C VAL A 47 5.88 0.13 5.43
N LEU A 48 5.11 1.12 5.88
CA LEU A 48 4.45 1.14 7.19
C LEU A 48 2.97 1.44 6.99
N ALA A 49 2.11 0.77 7.75
CA ALA A 49 0.67 0.96 7.73
C ALA A 49 0.19 1.29 9.15
N TYR A 50 -0.50 2.42 9.30
CA TYR A 50 -1.04 2.92 10.55
C TYR A 50 -2.57 2.90 10.48
N PRO A 51 -3.23 1.90 11.08
CA PRO A 51 -4.68 1.92 11.20
C PRO A 51 -5.08 2.99 12.23
N LEU A 52 -5.67 4.08 11.76
CA LEU A 52 -6.11 5.19 12.61
C LEU A 52 -7.50 4.91 13.20
N SER A 53 -8.37 4.29 12.41
CA SER A 53 -9.69 3.82 12.83
C SER A 53 -10.13 2.61 11.98
N LYS A 54 -11.39 2.17 12.13
CA LYS A 54 -11.94 1.09 11.29
C LYS A 54 -12.18 1.52 9.83
N SER A 55 -12.23 2.82 9.56
CA SER A 55 -12.50 3.41 8.25
C SER A 55 -11.41 4.34 7.77
N GLU A 56 -10.33 4.51 8.55
CA GLU A 56 -9.27 5.47 8.27
C GLU A 56 -7.90 4.86 8.53
N GLY A 57 -6.93 5.22 7.70
CA GLY A 57 -5.55 4.77 7.86
C GLY A 57 -4.56 5.62 7.10
N GLU A 58 -3.29 5.44 7.44
CA GLU A 58 -2.18 6.09 6.77
C GLU A 58 -1.11 5.06 6.38
N ILE A 59 -0.58 5.19 5.16
CA ILE A 59 0.50 4.35 4.65
C ILE A 59 1.70 5.23 4.32
N PHE A 60 2.86 4.85 4.84
CA PHE A 60 4.14 5.38 4.41
C PHE A 60 4.81 4.34 3.51
N LEU A 61 5.10 4.73 2.27
CA LEU A 61 5.72 3.87 1.28
C LEU A 61 7.07 4.45 0.91
N ASN A 62 8.13 3.65 1.03
CA ASN A 62 9.49 4.01 0.67
C ASN A 62 9.94 3.22 -0.57
N PRO A 63 9.84 3.82 -1.78
CA PRO A 63 10.25 3.16 -3.02
C PRO A 63 11.73 2.76 -3.05
N SER A 64 12.61 3.53 -2.39
CA SER A 64 14.05 3.25 -2.34
C SER A 64 14.40 1.98 -1.56
N ARG A 65 13.50 1.53 -0.67
CA ARG A 65 13.67 0.31 0.13
C ARG A 65 12.88 -0.89 -0.40
N LYS A 66 12.19 -0.78 -1.55
CA LYS A 66 11.31 -1.85 -2.04
C LYS A 66 12.00 -3.21 -2.21
N GLY A 67 13.32 -3.23 -2.47
CA GLY A 67 14.08 -4.44 -2.80
C GLY A 67 13.54 -5.13 -4.05
N ASP A 68 13.35 -6.44 -3.97
CA ASP A 68 12.81 -7.30 -5.03
C ASP A 68 11.28 -7.23 -5.16
N TYR A 69 10.61 -6.54 -4.24
CA TYR A 69 9.16 -6.42 -4.27
C TYR A 69 8.71 -5.34 -5.25
N ASN A 70 7.57 -5.60 -5.88
CA ASN A 70 6.85 -4.60 -6.64
C ASN A 70 6.22 -3.56 -5.71
N LEU A 71 6.30 -2.29 -6.11
CA LEU A 71 5.71 -1.19 -5.34
C LEU A 71 4.19 -1.36 -5.18
N ASN A 72 3.53 -1.88 -6.22
CA ASN A 72 2.11 -2.25 -6.19
C ASN A 72 1.80 -3.32 -5.13
N TYR A 73 2.69 -4.30 -4.97
CA TYR A 73 2.53 -5.33 -3.95
C TYR A 73 2.72 -4.75 -2.55
N LEU A 74 3.75 -3.93 -2.32
CA LEU A 74 3.98 -3.30 -1.01
C LEU A 74 2.80 -2.44 -0.57
N PHE A 75 2.21 -1.69 -1.50
CA PHE A 75 1.00 -0.92 -1.22
C PHE A 75 -0.21 -1.82 -0.91
N LEU A 76 -0.40 -2.91 -1.67
CA LEU A 76 -1.46 -3.89 -1.41
C LEU A 76 -1.27 -4.57 -0.04
N HIS A 77 -0.03 -4.96 0.29
CA HIS A 77 0.36 -5.55 1.56
C HIS A 77 0.00 -4.61 2.72
N ALA A 78 0.34 -3.33 2.61
CA ALA A 78 -0.05 -2.31 3.59
C ALA A 78 -1.56 -2.14 3.71
N CYS A 79 -2.31 -2.16 2.60
CA CYS A 79 -3.78 -2.15 2.65
C CYS A 79 -4.35 -3.38 3.38
N VAL A 80 -3.71 -4.55 3.28
CA VAL A 80 -4.15 -5.75 3.99
C VAL A 80 -3.86 -5.64 5.49
N HIS A 81 -2.73 -5.03 5.89
CA HIS A 81 -2.47 -4.71 7.31
C HIS A 81 -3.52 -3.78 7.91
N LEU A 82 -3.97 -2.76 7.17
CA LEU A 82 -5.05 -1.87 7.61
C LEU A 82 -6.40 -2.59 7.84
N LYS A 83 -6.54 -3.82 7.35
CA LYS A 83 -7.70 -4.70 7.61
C LYS A 83 -7.52 -5.62 8.82
N ASP A 84 -6.54 -5.35 9.66
CA ASP A 84 -6.27 -6.12 10.88
C ASP A 84 -5.77 -7.56 10.59
N PHE A 85 -5.17 -7.78 9.41
CA PHE A 85 -4.47 -9.02 9.11
C PHE A 85 -2.99 -8.88 9.46
N GLY A 86 -2.57 -9.54 10.54
CA GLY A 86 -1.16 -9.71 10.86
C GLY A 86 -0.46 -10.69 9.93
N HIS A 87 0.88 -10.63 9.88
CA HIS A 87 1.71 -11.54 9.10
C HIS A 87 1.38 -13.02 9.36
N GLY A 88 1.40 -13.82 8.30
CA GLY A 88 1.22 -15.27 8.36
C GLY A 88 0.36 -15.82 7.21
N PRO A 89 0.08 -17.13 7.22
CA PRO A 89 -0.57 -17.81 6.10
C PRO A 89 -1.95 -17.25 5.72
N LYS A 90 -2.68 -16.72 6.70
CA LYS A 90 -3.97 -16.06 6.48
C LYS A 90 -3.81 -14.79 5.63
N MET A 91 -2.85 -13.94 5.98
CA MET A 91 -2.54 -12.73 5.24
C MET A 91 -2.09 -13.06 3.82
N GLU A 92 -1.19 -14.03 3.66
CA GLU A 92 -0.70 -14.46 2.35
C GLU A 92 -1.83 -14.97 1.43
N SER A 93 -2.80 -15.69 1.99
CA SER A 93 -3.99 -16.14 1.25
C SER A 93 -4.84 -14.96 0.78
N VAL A 94 -5.02 -13.95 1.63
CA VAL A 94 -5.77 -12.71 1.29
C VAL A 94 -5.04 -11.90 0.23
N GLU A 95 -3.73 -11.71 0.38
CA GLU A 95 -2.88 -11.05 -0.61
C GLU A 95 -2.97 -11.74 -1.97
N SER A 96 -2.81 -13.06 -2.00
CA SER A 96 -2.87 -13.86 -3.24
C SER A 96 -4.22 -13.73 -3.95
N LYS A 97 -5.33 -13.66 -3.20
CA LYS A 97 -6.67 -13.41 -3.77
C LYS A 97 -6.75 -12.03 -4.43
N PHE A 98 -6.24 -10.99 -3.78
CA PHE A 98 -6.26 -9.64 -4.35
C PHE A 98 -5.30 -9.46 -5.51
N LEU A 99 -4.09 -10.02 -5.44
CA LEU A 99 -3.12 -10.04 -6.53
C LEU A 99 -3.71 -10.66 -7.80
N ARG A 100 -4.34 -11.84 -7.67
CA ARG A 100 -5.03 -12.50 -8.79
C ARG A 100 -6.18 -11.64 -9.34
N LYS A 101 -7.02 -11.08 -8.47
CA LYS A 101 -8.15 -10.22 -8.87
C LYS A 101 -7.70 -8.97 -9.62
N LEU A 102 -6.56 -8.38 -9.23
CA LEU A 102 -6.04 -7.15 -9.78
C LEU A 102 -5.02 -7.38 -10.91
N LYS A 103 -4.67 -8.64 -11.21
CA LYS A 103 -3.65 -9.05 -12.18
C LYS A 103 -2.27 -8.43 -11.87
N LEU A 104 -1.88 -8.49 -10.61
CA LEU A 104 -0.60 -7.97 -10.11
C LEU A 104 0.32 -9.11 -9.66
N THR A 105 1.62 -8.85 -9.64
CA THR A 105 2.65 -9.78 -9.16
C THR A 105 3.32 -9.25 -7.90
N LYS A 106 3.87 -10.16 -7.09
CA LYS A 106 4.59 -9.84 -5.85
C LYS A 106 5.97 -9.23 -6.13
N ASN A 107 6.67 -9.78 -7.13
CA ASN A 107 7.97 -9.37 -7.64
C ASN A 107 7.86 -9.02 -9.12
#